data_AF-A0A6J4S2F8-F1
#
_entry.id   AF-A0A6J4S2F8-F1
#
_cell.length_a   1.000
_cell.length_b   1.000
_cell.length_c   1.000
_cell.angle_alpha   90.00
_cell.angle_beta   90.00
_cell.angle_gamma   90.00
#
_symmetry.space_group_name_H-M   'P 1'
#
loop_
_entity.id
_entity.type
_entity.pdbx_description
1 polymer ?
#
loop_
_entity_poly.entity_id
_entity_poly.type
_entity_poly.pdbx_seq_one_letter_code
_entity_poly.pdbx_strand_id
1 'polypeptide(L)' 'MDVAAIEATLARLGEGLAEARAAVALLEEGDPTALQELDGVVDAMATELAALKTQTTGVEL' A
#
# COMPACT_ATOMS: atom_id res chain seq x y z
N MET A 1 4.90 -0.49 21.81
CA MET A 1 5.15 -0.66 20.37
C MET A 1 5.19 -2.14 20.10
N ASP A 2 4.20 -2.67 19.39
CA ASP A 2 4.12 -4.09 19.02
C ASP A 2 4.88 -4.31 17.71
N VAL A 3 6.07 -4.93 17.80
CA VAL A 3 6.97 -5.11 16.66
C VAL A 3 6.37 -6.06 15.62
N ALA A 4 5.64 -7.10 16.05
CA ALA A 4 5.05 -8.05 15.13
C ALA A 4 3.93 -7.41 14.29
N ALA A 5 3.15 -6.50 14.90
CA ALA A 5 2.14 -5.73 14.18
C ALA A 5 2.75 -4.78 13.13
N ILE A 6 3.90 -4.17 13.46
CA ILE A 6 4.66 -3.32 12.54
C ILE A 6 5.20 -4.14 11.38
N GLU A 7 5.83 -5.30 11.65
CA GLU A 7 6.35 -6.18 10.60
C GLU A 7 5.26 -6.66 9.65
N ALA A 8 4.09 -7.04 10.18
CA ALA A 8 2.94 -7.41 9.35
C ALA A 8 2.44 -6.25 8.47
N THR A 9 2.42 -5.03 9.00
CA THR A 9 2.03 -3.83 8.26
C THR A 9 3.04 -3.50 7.15
N LEU A 10 4.34 -3.62 7.43
CA LEU A 10 5.40 -3.45 6.44
C LEU A 10 5.35 -4.51 5.33
N ALA A 11 5.00 -5.76 5.68
CA ALA A 11 4.82 -6.83 4.70
C ALA A 11 3.68 -6.50 3.72
N ARG A 12 2.51 -6.06 4.23
CA ARG A 12 1.37 -5.64 3.40
C ARG A 12 1.72 -4.45 2.49
N LEU A 13 2.49 -3.48 2.98
CA LEU A 13 3.00 -2.38 2.15
C LEU A 13 3.93 -2.86 1.04
N GLY A 14 4.75 -3.89 1.31
CA GLY A 14 5.59 -4.54 0.32
C GLY A 14 4.79 -5.25 -0.78
N GLU A 15 3.71 -5.94 -0.41
CA GLU A 15 2.76 -6.57 -1.34
C GLU A 15 2.08 -5.51 -2.22
N GLY A 16 1.54 -4.45 -1.62
CA GLY A 16 0.94 -3.33 -2.36
C GLY A 16 1.90 -2.66 -3.33
N LEU A 17 3.19 -2.53 -2.98
CA LEU A 17 4.20 -2.01 -3.91
C LEU A 17 4.41 -2.93 -5.13
N ALA A 18 4.35 -4.25 -4.93
CA ALA A 18 4.45 -5.20 -6.04
C ALA A 18 3.22 -5.11 -6.96
N GLU A 19 2.03 -4.99 -6.38
CA GLU A 19 0.77 -4.80 -7.11
C GLU A 19 0.76 -3.49 -7.91
N ALA A 20 1.21 -2.38 -7.30
CA ALA A 20 1.33 -1.10 -7.99
C ALA A 20 2.27 -1.18 -9.21
N ARG A 21 3.39 -1.91 -9.08
CA ARG A 21 4.31 -2.15 -10.20
C ARG A 21 3.66 -2.99 -11.31
N ALA A 22 2.84 -3.97 -10.96
CA ALA A 22 2.09 -4.77 -11.94
C ALA A 22 1.05 -3.92 -12.67
N ALA A 23 0.30 -3.07 -11.96
CA ALA A 23 -0.65 -2.12 -12.56
C ALA A 23 0.05 -1.13 -13.50
N VAL A 24 1.26 -0.65 -13.15
CA VAL A 24 2.07 0.19 -14.05
C VAL A 24 2.48 -0.55 -15.32
N ALA A 25 2.86 -1.84 -15.24
CA ALA A 25 3.18 -2.62 -16.42
C ALA A 25 1.96 -2.77 -17.35
N LEU A 26 0.76 -2.99 -16.78
CA LEU A 26 -0.49 -3.04 -17.55
C LEU A 26 -0.84 -1.69 -18.20
N LEU A 27 -0.55 -0.57 -17.53
CA LEU A 27 -0.68 0.77 -18.11
C LEU A 27 0.24 0.97 -19.32
N GLU A 28 1.48 0.49 -19.26
CA GLU A 28 2.42 0.53 -20.38
C GLU A 28 1.95 -0.32 -21.57
N GLU A 29 1.23 -1.41 -21.30
CA GLU A 29 0.58 -2.26 -22.31
C GLU A 29 -0.73 -1.66 -22.87
N GLY A 30 -1.20 -0.55 -22.30
CA GLY A 30 -2.39 0.17 -22.74
C GLY A 30 -3.70 -0.36 -22.18
N ASP A 31 -3.66 -1.10 -21.06
CA ASP A 31 -4.86 -1.55 -20.37
C ASP A 31 -5.62 -0.35 -19.78
N PRO A 32 -6.89 -0.13 -20.17
CA PRO A 32 -7.68 1.00 -19.69
C PRO A 32 -8.11 0.90 -18.21
N THR A 33 -8.08 -0.28 -17.57
CA THR A 33 -8.48 -0.43 -16.15
C THR A 33 -7.30 -0.28 -15.20
N ALA A 34 -6.07 -0.42 -15.70
CA ALA A 34 -4.87 -0.43 -14.88
C ALA A 34 -4.65 0.86 -14.07
N LEU A 35 -5.14 2.02 -14.56
CA LEU A 35 -5.07 3.27 -13.78
C LEU A 35 -5.96 3.22 -12.53
N GLN A 36 -7.15 2.64 -12.66
CA GLN A 36 -8.10 2.51 -11.57
C GLN A 36 -7.63 1.46 -10.55
N GLU A 37 -7.00 0.39 -11.02
CA GLU A 37 -6.35 -0.60 -10.16
C GLU A 37 -5.19 0.02 -9.37
N LEU A 38 -4.33 0.80 -10.03
CA LEU A 38 -3.24 1.51 -9.38
C LEU A 38 -3.74 2.49 -8.30
N ASP A 39 -4.81 3.23 -8.58
CA ASP A 39 -5.43 4.17 -7.63
C ASP A 39 -5.91 3.43 -6.36
N GLY A 40 -6.60 2.30 -6.53
CA GLY A 40 -7.04 1.46 -5.42
C GLY A 40 -5.90 0.90 -4.58
N VAL A 41 -4.80 0.48 -5.22
CA VAL A 41 -3.60 0.00 -4.50
C VAL A 41 -2.94 1.14 -3.70
N VAL A 42 -2.84 2.34 -4.28
CA VAL A 42 -2.29 3.52 -3.60
C VAL A 42 -3.12 3.89 -2.37
N ASP A 43 -4.45 3.88 -2.46
CA ASP A 43 -5.35 4.15 -1.33
C ASP A 43 -5.21 3.11 -0.20
N ALA A 44 -5.09 1.83 -0.56
CA ALA A 44 -4.84 0.77 0.40
C ALA A 44 -3.49 0.96 1.11
N MET A 45 -2.43 1.27 0.36
CA MET A 45 -1.11 1.56 0.93
C MET A 45 -1.13 2.81 1.83
N ALA A 46 -1.88 3.84 1.47
CA ALA A 46 -2.05 5.03 2.31
C ALA A 46 -2.71 4.69 3.66
N THR A 47 -3.70 3.80 3.65
CA THR A 47 -4.36 3.30 4.87
C THR A 47 -3.39 2.53 5.76
N GLU A 48 -2.59 1.62 5.18
CA GLU A 48 -1.59 0.86 5.92
C GLU A 48 -0.47 1.76 6.48
N LEU A 49 -0.06 2.80 5.74
CA LEU A 49 0.90 3.81 6.23
C LEU A 49 0.34 4.61 7.41
N ALA A 50 -0.93 4.99 7.37
CA ALA A 50 -1.59 5.66 8.49
C ALA A 50 -1.62 4.75 9.72
N ALA A 51 -1.98 3.47 9.55
CA ALA A 51 -1.95 2.48 10.63
C ALA A 51 -0.53 2.32 11.21
N LEU A 52 0.49 2.22 10.36
CA LEU A 52 1.89 2.13 10.79
C LEU A 52 2.33 3.37 11.59
N LYS A 53 1.93 4.57 11.15
CA LYS A 53 2.21 5.83 11.84
C LYS A 53 1.56 5.85 13.22
N THR A 54 0.31 5.43 13.34
CA THR A 54 -0.38 5.32 14.64
C THR A 54 0.33 4.32 15.56
N GLN A 55 0.72 3.15 15.03
CA GLN A 55 1.42 2.11 15.80
C GLN A 55 2.82 2.54 16.31
N THR A 56 3.51 3.41 15.56
CA THR A 56 4.89 3.83 15.85
C THR A 56 4.97 5.14 16.63
N THR A 57 4.03 6.07 16.42
CA THR A 57 4.05 7.41 17.04
C THR A 57 3.00 7.62 18.13
N GLY A 58 1.95 6.78 18.17
CA GLY A 58 0.84 6.92 19.11
C GLY A 58 -0.11 8.09 18.82
N VAL A 59 0.00 8.74 17.65
CA VAL A 59 -0.88 9.84 17.22
C VAL A 59 -1.90 9.30 16.22
N GLU A 60 -3.18 9.30 16.61
CA GLU A 60 -4.32 9.02 15.72
C GLU A 60 -4.61 10.25 14.83
N LEU A 61 -4.85 10.03 13.54
CA LEU A 61 -5.26 11.06 12.56
C LEU A 61 -6.78 11.09 12.40
#